data_AF-A0A2N3E3F0-F1
#
_entry.id   AF-A0A2N3E3F0-F1
#
_cell.length_a   1.000
_cell.length_b   1.000
_cell.length_c   1.000
_cell.angle_alpha   90.00
_cell.angle_beta   90.00
_cell.angle_gamma   90.00
#
_symmetry.space_group_name_H-M   'P 1'
#
loop_
_entity.id
_entity.type
_entity.pdbx_description
1 polymer ?
#
loop_
_entity_poly.entity_id
_entity_poly.type
_entity_poly.pdbx_seq_one_letter_code
_entity_poly.pdbx_strand_id
1 'polypeptide(L)'
;LYSLQEVLPAVRSFAFSGHLGETTDLFQRETLEEALVEVLRDYGGGSTDYGQALTDFESLALDDIDHRTTILILGDARSNYGDPRGDILKKIHARARRVIWLNPEPRSMWNSGDSEMRRLQPYCDKAVTCASLKDLERVVSELLRSAV
;
A
#
# COMPACT_ATOMS: atom_id res chain seq x y z
N LEU A 1 -2.95 2.82 -9.44
CA LEU A 1 -1.86 3.76 -9.04
C LEU A 1 -1.85 4.98 -9.95
N TYR A 2 -1.73 4.79 -11.27
CA TYR A 2 -1.78 5.88 -12.25
C TYR A 2 -2.97 6.85 -12.10
N SER A 3 -4.20 6.34 -12.06
CA SER A 3 -5.40 7.16 -11.88
C SER A 3 -5.48 7.90 -10.54
N LEU A 4 -4.66 7.54 -9.55
CA LEU A 4 -4.58 8.29 -8.29
C LEU A 4 -3.64 9.50 -8.41
N GLN A 5 -2.54 9.35 -9.15
CA GLN A 5 -1.56 10.43 -9.36
C GLN A 5 -2.16 11.58 -10.18
N GLU A 6 -3.08 11.31 -11.10
CA GLU A 6 -3.75 12.36 -11.89
C GLU A 6 -4.73 13.22 -11.07
N VAL A 7 -5.29 12.66 -9.99
CA VAL A 7 -6.42 13.26 -9.25
C VAL A 7 -5.98 13.86 -7.91
N LEU A 8 -4.85 13.41 -7.37
CA LEU A 8 -4.34 13.85 -6.07
C LEU A 8 -3.01 14.62 -6.23
N PRO A 9 -2.88 15.82 -5.65
CA PRO A 9 -1.60 16.52 -5.64
C PRO A 9 -0.56 15.75 -4.80
N ALA A 10 0.68 15.69 -5.30
CA ALA A 10 1.87 15.15 -4.60
C ALA A 10 1.79 13.68 -4.15
N VAL A 11 1.43 12.76 -5.05
CA VAL A 11 1.41 11.32 -4.78
C VAL A 11 2.79 10.69 -5.02
N ARG A 12 3.33 10.06 -3.96
CA ARG A 12 4.44 9.12 -4.07
C ARG A 12 3.91 7.69 -4.24
N SER A 13 4.55 6.91 -5.10
CA SER A 13 4.15 5.55 -5.44
C SER A 13 5.28 4.58 -5.11
N PHE A 14 4.94 3.43 -4.56
CA PHE A 14 5.88 2.37 -4.20
C PHE A 14 5.36 1.04 -4.72
N ALA A 15 6.26 0.15 -5.12
CA ALA A 15 5.94 -1.20 -5.58
C ALA A 15 6.78 -2.24 -4.86
N PHE A 16 6.22 -3.43 -4.64
CA PHE A 16 6.91 -4.53 -3.99
C PHE A 16 6.32 -5.89 -4.36
N SER A 17 7.16 -6.92 -4.31
CA SER A 17 6.76 -8.31 -4.02
C SER A 17 7.55 -8.77 -2.80
N GLY A 18 8.88 -8.77 -2.87
CA GLY A 18 9.77 -8.95 -1.71
C GLY A 18 10.31 -7.63 -1.17
N HIS A 19 11.14 -6.95 -1.97
CA HIS A 19 11.67 -5.63 -1.65
C HIS A 19 10.73 -4.53 -2.13
N LEU A 20 10.69 -3.41 -1.39
CA LEU A 20 9.92 -2.23 -1.77
C LEU A 20 10.83 -1.14 -2.34
N GLY A 21 10.46 -0.63 -3.51
CA GLY A 21 11.12 0.50 -4.14
C GLY A 21 10.15 1.62 -4.46
N GLU A 22 10.66 2.85 -4.44
CA GLU A 22 9.90 4.02 -4.88
C GLU A 22 9.87 4.09 -6.42
N THR A 23 8.66 4.19 -6.97
CA THR A 23 8.39 4.25 -8.41
C THR A 23 7.79 5.60 -8.82
N THR A 24 7.83 6.60 -7.94
CA THR A 24 7.24 7.93 -8.16
C THR A 24 7.75 8.57 -9.46
N ASP A 25 9.07 8.61 -9.65
CA ASP A 25 9.70 9.25 -10.81
C ASP A 25 9.48 8.46 -12.11
N LEU A 26 9.36 7.13 -12.02
CA LEU A 26 9.13 6.26 -13.17
C LEU A 26 7.80 6.59 -13.84
N PHE A 27 6.72 6.70 -13.06
CA PHE A 27 5.40 7.08 -13.56
C PHE A 27 5.29 8.54 -14.03
N GLN A 28 6.27 9.41 -13.71
CA GLN A 28 6.33 10.77 -14.24
C GLN A 28 7.09 10.87 -15.57
N ARG A 29 8.03 9.95 -15.82
CA ARG A 29 8.96 10.00 -16.96
C ARG A 29 8.50 9.16 -18.14
N GLU A 30 7.82 8.05 -17.88
CA GLU A 30 7.46 7.06 -18.88
C GLU A 30 5.96 7.02 -19.17
N THR A 31 5.58 6.39 -20.27
CA THR A 31 4.18 6.00 -20.47
C THR A 31 3.76 4.98 -19.43
N LEU A 32 2.46 4.87 -19.16
CA LEU A 32 1.95 3.93 -18.17
C LEU A 32 2.37 2.49 -18.49
N GLU A 33 2.26 2.10 -19.76
CA GLU A 33 2.60 0.76 -20.22
C GLU A 33 4.08 0.44 -19.98
N GLU A 34 4.99 1.37 -20.29
CA GLU A 34 6.44 1.22 -20.07
C GLU A 34 6.77 1.13 -18.58
N ALA A 35 6.24 2.06 -17.78
CA ALA A 35 6.45 2.06 -16.33
C ALA A 35 5.94 0.77 -15.68
N LEU A 36 4.80 0.22 -16.13
CA LEU A 36 4.29 -1.05 -15.61
C LEU A 36 5.19 -2.23 -15.96
N VAL A 37 5.72 -2.28 -17.18
CA VAL A 37 6.66 -3.34 -17.59
C VAL A 37 7.92 -3.29 -16.73
N GLU A 38 8.47 -2.09 -16.50
CA GLU A 38 9.64 -1.87 -15.65
C GLU A 38 9.37 -2.28 -14.20
N VAL A 39 8.25 -1.83 -13.61
CA VAL A 39 7.86 -2.20 -12.23
C VAL A 39 7.68 -3.70 -12.08
N LEU A 40 7.02 -4.37 -13.04
CA LEU A 40 6.82 -5.82 -12.99
C LEU A 40 8.14 -6.58 -13.14
N ARG A 41 9.07 -6.06 -13.94
CA ARG A 41 10.41 -6.64 -14.09
C ARG A 41 11.21 -6.55 -12.79
N ASP A 42 11.19 -5.39 -12.15
CA ASP A 42 12.04 -5.09 -11.01
C ASP A 42 11.45 -5.61 -9.69
N TYR A 43 10.11 -5.59 -9.57
CA TYR A 43 9.40 -5.88 -8.32
C TYR A 43 8.35 -6.99 -8.43
N GLY A 44 8.12 -7.61 -9.60
CA GLY A 44 7.05 -8.60 -9.79
C GLY A 44 7.46 -10.08 -9.66
N GLY A 45 8.76 -10.38 -9.56
CA GLY A 45 9.29 -11.74 -9.67
C GLY A 45 9.36 -12.58 -8.38
N GLY A 46 8.98 -12.03 -7.23
CA GLY A 46 9.15 -12.67 -5.91
C GLY A 46 7.84 -13.09 -5.24
N SER A 47 7.96 -13.92 -4.21
CA SER A 47 6.87 -14.12 -3.24
C SER A 47 6.64 -12.85 -2.42
N THR A 48 5.39 -12.60 -2.05
CA THR A 48 5.04 -11.43 -1.23
C THR A 48 5.71 -11.50 0.15
N ASP A 49 6.49 -10.47 0.51
CA ASP A 49 7.09 -10.29 1.83
C ASP A 49 6.74 -8.89 2.36
N TYR A 50 5.62 -8.80 3.09
CA TYR A 50 5.20 -7.55 3.73
C TYR A 50 6.20 -7.08 4.80
N GLY A 51 6.93 -7.99 5.44
CA GLY A 51 7.89 -7.64 6.48
C GLY A 51 9.08 -6.89 5.92
N GLN A 52 9.64 -7.40 4.82
CA GLN A 52 10.69 -6.72 4.08
C GLN A 52 10.19 -5.41 3.46
N ALA A 53 9.02 -5.43 2.80
CA ALA A 53 8.44 -4.22 2.20
C ALA A 53 8.22 -3.08 3.20
N LEU A 54 7.73 -3.38 4.41
CA LEU A 54 7.58 -2.37 5.46
C LEU A 54 8.93 -1.89 6.00
N THR A 55 9.94 -2.75 6.08
CA THR A 55 11.31 -2.38 6.50
C THR A 55 11.96 -1.43 5.48
N ASP A 56 11.79 -1.71 4.20
CA ASP A 56 12.26 -0.87 3.11
C ASP A 56 11.51 0.48 3.13
N PHE A 57 10.18 0.47 3.28
CA PHE A 57 9.39 1.69 3.41
C PHE A 57 9.80 2.54 4.62
N GLU A 58 10.07 1.90 5.77
CA GLU A 58 10.57 2.58 6.96
C GLU A 58 11.86 3.35 6.65
N SER A 59 12.76 2.73 5.91
CA SER A 59 14.06 3.30 5.55
C SER A 59 13.95 4.40 4.48
N LEU A 60 13.02 4.26 3.53
CA LEU A 60 12.90 5.15 2.37
C LEU A 60 12.03 6.38 2.62
N ALA A 61 11.01 6.27 3.48
CA ALA A 61 9.94 7.26 3.50
C ALA A 61 9.40 7.63 4.88
N LEU A 62 9.72 6.90 5.97
CA LEU A 62 9.09 7.15 7.27
C LEU A 62 9.31 8.57 7.81
N ASP A 63 10.45 9.17 7.50
CA ASP A 63 10.79 10.53 7.93
C ASP A 63 10.05 11.62 7.15
N ASP A 64 9.46 11.28 6.00
CA ASP A 64 8.60 12.18 5.22
C ASP A 64 7.12 12.07 5.63
N ILE A 65 6.76 11.16 6.55
CA ILE A 65 5.39 10.94 7.00
C ILE A 65 5.04 11.86 8.15
N ASP A 66 3.96 12.63 7.99
CA ASP A 66 3.41 13.51 9.01
C ASP A 66 1.88 13.39 9.12
N HIS A 67 1.30 14.21 10.00
CA HIS A 67 -0.14 14.27 10.28
C HIS A 67 -0.99 14.80 9.11
N ARG A 68 -0.38 15.11 7.96
CA ARG A 68 -1.05 15.47 6.70
C ARG A 68 -1.00 14.31 5.70
N THR A 69 -0.07 13.38 5.86
CA THR A 69 0.11 12.22 4.98
C THR A 69 -1.00 11.19 5.18
N THR A 70 -1.56 10.69 4.06
CA THR A 70 -2.44 9.51 4.06
C THR A 70 -1.71 8.36 3.37
N ILE A 71 -1.63 7.21 4.05
CA ILE A 71 -1.01 6.00 3.52
C ILE A 71 -2.11 5.09 2.99
N LEU A 72 -1.99 4.71 1.72
CA LEU A 72 -2.88 3.75 1.08
C LEU A 72 -2.08 2.48 0.74
N ILE A 73 -2.48 1.35 1.32
CA ILE A 73 -1.86 0.04 1.08
C ILE A 73 -2.80 -0.79 0.23
N LEU A 74 -2.30 -1.27 -0.91
CA LEU A 74 -3.02 -2.16 -1.82
C LEU A 74 -2.37 -3.55 -1.69
N GLY A 75 -3.06 -4.51 -1.08
CA GLY A 75 -2.47 -5.83 -0.86
C GLY A 75 -3.34 -6.80 -0.06
N ASP A 76 -3.13 -8.09 -0.27
CA ASP A 76 -3.84 -9.22 0.36
C ASP A 76 -3.43 -9.53 1.82
N ALA A 77 -2.34 -8.94 2.30
CA ALA A 77 -1.69 -9.24 3.57
C ALA A 77 -1.25 -10.72 3.73
N ARG A 78 -0.96 -11.41 2.63
CA ARG A 78 -0.34 -12.75 2.63
C ARG A 78 1.16 -12.63 2.86
N SER A 79 1.66 -13.06 4.01
CA SER A 79 3.09 -12.93 4.35
C SER A 79 3.93 -14.17 4.05
N ASN A 80 3.35 -15.23 3.45
CA ASN A 80 4.03 -16.50 3.24
C ASN A 80 4.63 -17.07 4.54
N TYR A 81 3.90 -16.92 5.66
CA TYR A 81 4.29 -17.31 7.03
C TYR A 81 5.47 -16.50 7.62
N GLY A 82 5.92 -15.44 6.94
CA GLY A 82 6.87 -14.49 7.47
C GLY A 82 6.26 -13.53 8.51
N ASP A 83 7.11 -12.86 9.28
CA ASP A 83 6.67 -11.78 10.15
C ASP A 83 6.28 -10.55 9.31
N PRO A 84 5.00 -10.13 9.30
CA PRO A 84 4.54 -8.97 8.54
C PRO A 84 4.99 -7.64 9.15
N ARG A 85 5.80 -7.63 10.21
CA ARG A 85 6.38 -6.41 10.82
C ARG A 85 5.32 -5.35 11.19
N GLY A 86 4.26 -5.81 11.86
CA GLY A 86 3.20 -4.91 12.36
C GLY A 86 3.73 -3.83 13.32
N ASP A 87 4.90 -4.03 13.94
CA ASP A 87 5.61 -3.01 14.70
C ASP A 87 5.96 -1.77 13.85
N ILE A 88 6.32 -1.96 12.59
CA ILE A 88 6.61 -0.86 11.66
C ILE A 88 5.31 -0.20 11.23
N LEU A 89 4.28 -0.97 10.87
CA LEU A 89 2.99 -0.40 10.50
C LEU A 89 2.40 0.45 11.64
N LYS A 90 2.61 0.05 12.89
CA LYS A 90 2.28 0.86 14.07
C LYS A 90 3.00 2.20 14.10
N LYS A 91 4.30 2.25 13.77
CA LYS A 91 5.06 3.51 13.69
C LYS A 91 4.53 4.41 12.57
N ILE A 92 4.23 3.83 11.41
CA ILE A 92 3.63 4.55 10.27
C ILE A 92 2.29 5.17 10.71
N HIS A 93 1.42 4.37 11.33
CA HIS A 93 0.11 4.84 11.82
C HIS A 93 0.24 5.96 12.87
N ALA A 94 1.23 5.88 13.75
CA ALA A 94 1.46 6.92 14.76
C ALA A 94 1.90 8.28 14.17
N ARG A 95 2.47 8.30 12.96
CA ARG A 95 2.90 9.53 12.28
C ARG A 95 1.87 10.04 11.27
N ALA A 96 1.26 9.14 10.50
CA ALA A 96 0.36 9.48 9.42
C ALA A 96 -0.96 10.07 9.92
N ARG A 97 -1.62 10.89 9.09
CA ARG A 97 -3.01 11.29 9.30
C ARG A 97 -3.95 10.09 9.32
N ARG A 98 -3.76 9.19 8.36
CA ARG A 98 -4.58 7.98 8.14
C ARG A 98 -3.77 6.89 7.46
N VAL A 99 -4.04 5.65 7.84
CA VAL A 99 -3.57 4.43 7.18
C VAL A 99 -4.78 3.62 6.72
N ILE A 100 -4.85 3.37 5.41
CA ILE A 100 -5.98 2.68 4.78
C ILE A 100 -5.47 1.46 4.04
N TRP A 101 -6.03 0.30 4.38
CA TRP A 101 -5.70 -0.97 3.75
C TRP A 101 -6.83 -1.43 2.84
N LEU A 102 -6.52 -1.63 1.56
CA LEU A 102 -7.42 -2.15 0.54
C LEU A 102 -7.00 -3.57 0.19
N ASN A 103 -7.74 -4.54 0.71
CA ASN A 103 -7.45 -5.95 0.53
C ASN A 103 -8.34 -6.53 -0.58
N PRO A 104 -7.79 -7.13 -1.65
CA PRO A 104 -8.59 -7.72 -2.72
C PRO A 104 -9.34 -9.00 -2.29
N GLU A 105 -8.89 -9.68 -1.24
CA GLU A 105 -9.54 -10.88 -0.73
C GLU A 105 -10.82 -10.56 0.06
N PRO A 106 -11.84 -11.44 0.01
CA PRO A 106 -13.05 -11.28 0.83
C PRO A 106 -12.70 -11.39 2.32
N ARG A 107 -13.45 -10.67 3.18
CA ARG A 107 -13.21 -10.66 4.64
C ARG A 107 -13.20 -12.05 5.28
N SER A 108 -13.92 -13.02 4.72
CA SER A 108 -13.94 -14.40 5.21
C SER A 108 -12.58 -15.10 5.08
N MET A 109 -11.73 -14.64 4.15
CA MET A 109 -10.37 -15.16 3.95
C MET A 109 -9.33 -14.44 4.81
N TRP A 110 -9.68 -13.28 5.37
CA TRP A 110 -8.77 -12.56 6.25
C TRP A 110 -8.51 -13.42 7.48
N ASN A 111 -7.23 -13.59 7.83
CA ASN A 111 -6.78 -14.45 8.94
C ASN A 111 -6.92 -15.96 8.68
N SER A 112 -7.09 -16.36 7.42
CA SER A 112 -6.98 -17.75 6.99
C SER A 112 -5.61 -18.00 6.35
N GLY A 113 -5.03 -19.18 6.62
CA GLY A 113 -3.69 -19.52 6.14
C GLY A 113 -2.65 -18.54 6.68
N ASP A 114 -1.89 -17.94 5.77
CA ASP A 114 -0.84 -16.95 5.99
C ASP A 114 -1.32 -15.48 5.85
N SER A 115 -2.63 -15.25 5.93
CA SER A 115 -3.18 -13.89 5.94
C SER A 115 -2.95 -13.23 7.30
N GLU A 116 -2.19 -12.13 7.30
CA GLU A 116 -1.75 -11.43 8.51
C GLU A 116 -2.64 -10.24 8.90
N MET A 117 -3.85 -10.14 8.30
CA MET A 117 -4.77 -9.03 8.56
C MET A 117 -5.05 -8.81 10.06
N ARG A 118 -5.09 -9.86 10.88
CA ARG A 118 -5.32 -9.77 12.34
C ARG A 118 -4.23 -8.96 13.04
N ARG A 119 -3.00 -9.07 12.54
CA ARG A 119 -1.82 -8.40 13.11
C ARG A 119 -1.62 -7.00 12.56
N LEU A 120 -2.05 -6.75 11.32
CA LEU A 120 -1.88 -5.46 10.63
C LEU A 120 -3.06 -4.50 10.82
N GLN A 121 -4.30 -5.00 10.78
CA GLN A 121 -5.52 -4.20 10.88
C GLN A 121 -5.59 -3.27 12.11
N PRO A 122 -5.07 -3.62 13.31
CA PRO A 122 -5.06 -2.71 14.46
C PRO A 122 -4.31 -1.40 14.22
N TYR A 123 -3.47 -1.33 13.20
CA TYR A 123 -2.69 -0.15 12.81
C TYR A 123 -3.22 0.51 11.53
N CYS A 124 -4.46 0.21 11.16
CA CYS A 124 -5.17 0.81 10.05
C CYS A 124 -6.41 1.54 10.57
N ASP A 125 -6.56 2.82 10.23
CA ASP A 125 -7.80 3.56 10.47
C ASP A 125 -8.99 2.93 9.74
N LYS A 126 -8.72 2.36 8.56
CA LYS A 126 -9.73 1.64 7.77
C LYS A 126 -9.09 0.50 7.00
N ALA A 127 -9.61 -0.71 7.20
CA ALA A 127 -9.31 -1.86 6.35
C ALA A 127 -10.60 -2.30 5.64
N VAL A 128 -10.61 -2.32 4.31
CA VAL A 128 -11.77 -2.68 3.49
C VAL A 128 -11.41 -3.63 2.38
N THR A 129 -12.40 -4.42 1.95
CA THR A 129 -12.31 -5.23 0.75
C THR A 129 -12.35 -4.34 -0.48
N CYS A 130 -11.45 -4.58 -1.43
CA CYS A 130 -11.34 -3.83 -2.68
C CYS A 130 -10.92 -4.78 -3.80
N ALA A 131 -11.91 -5.46 -4.38
CA ALA A 131 -11.67 -6.52 -5.38
C ALA A 131 -11.86 -6.03 -6.83
N SER A 132 -12.22 -4.77 -7.02
CA SER A 132 -12.52 -4.20 -8.33
C SER A 132 -12.10 -2.73 -8.45
N LEU A 133 -11.94 -2.26 -9.68
CA LEU A 133 -11.69 -0.84 -9.96
C LEU A 133 -12.81 0.05 -9.38
N LYS A 134 -14.07 -0.40 -9.46
CA LYS A 134 -15.22 0.31 -8.91
C LYS A 134 -15.14 0.46 -7.38
N ASP A 135 -14.60 -0.55 -6.68
CA ASP A 135 -14.35 -0.43 -5.24
C ASP A 135 -13.27 0.60 -4.93
N LEU A 136 -12.19 0.59 -5.72
CA LEU A 136 -11.11 1.56 -5.60
C LEU A 136 -11.62 2.99 -5.83
N GLU A 137 -12.33 3.23 -6.94
CA GLU A 137 -12.94 4.53 -7.26
C GLU A 137 -13.82 5.06 -6.13
N ARG A 138 -14.63 4.19 -5.53
CA ARG A 138 -15.49 4.55 -4.40
C ARG A 138 -14.67 4.98 -3.18
N VAL A 139 -13.64 4.22 -2.81
CA VAL A 139 -12.79 4.55 -1.66
C VAL A 139 -12.03 5.85 -1.89
N VAL A 140 -11.48 6.04 -3.08
CA VAL A 140 -10.76 7.26 -3.46
C VAL A 140 -11.69 8.47 -3.43
N SER A 141 -12.91 8.32 -3.95
CA SER A 141 -13.93 9.38 -3.90
C SER A 141 -14.32 9.73 -2.46
N GLU A 142 -14.41 8.75 -1.55
CA GLU A 142 -14.61 8.99 -0.13
C GLU A 142 -13.44 9.75 0.50
N LEU A 143 -12.20 9.41 0.12
CA LEU A 143 -11.00 10.08 0.62
C LEU A 143 -10.97 11.55 0.23
N LEU A 144 -11.19 11.84 -1.06
CA LEU A 144 -11.26 13.20 -1.59
C LEU A 144 -12.31 14.05 -0.88
N ARG A 145 -13.50 13.50 -0.60
CA ARG A 145 -14.56 14.22 0.13
C ARG A 145 -14.21 14.54 1.58
N SER A 146 -13.31 13.76 2.20
CA SER A 146 -12.94 13.90 3.61
C SER A 146 -11.62 14.66 3.84
N ALA A 147 -10.94 15.01 2.75
CA ALA A 147 -9.72 15.81 2.75
C ALA A 147 -10.00 17.33 2.73
N VAL A 148 -11.24 17.71 2.41
CA VAL A 148 -11.80 19.08 2.46
C VAL A 148 -12.30 19.40 3.85
#